data_AF-A0A1D2MI42-F1
#
_entry.id   AF-A0A1D2MI42-F1
#
_cell.length_a   1.000
_cell.length_b   1.000
_cell.length_c   1.000
_cell.angle_alpha   90.00
_cell.angle_beta   90.00
_cell.angle_gamma   90.00
#
_symmetry.space_group_name_H-M   'P 1'
#
loop_
_entity.id
_entity.type
_entity.pdbx_description
1 polymer ?
#
loop_
_entity_poly.entity_id
_entity_poly.type
_entity_poly.pdbx_seq_one_letter_code
_entity_poly.pdbx_strand_id
1 'polypeptide(L)'
;HCVTKHDASAEPGSLNAFKIVLGPISTDYRTNVIGNAQIFTAKRIVIDGEYNPDSGISDIGMIEVNGDVKLSDTVQPVCFPTRSVANAQVRPGIPAR
;
A
#
# COMPACT_ATOMS: atom_id res chain seq x y z
N HIS A 1 -1.15 -5.17 -8.83
CA HIS A 1 -2.51 -5.76 -8.96
C HIS A 1 -3.58 -5.14 -8.04
N CYS A 2 -3.36 -4.87 -6.74
CA CYS A 2 -4.48 -4.53 -5.82
C CYS A 2 -5.26 -3.23 -6.15
N VAL A 3 -4.62 -2.28 -6.83
CA VAL A 3 -5.17 -0.95 -7.12
C VAL A 3 -5.44 -0.74 -8.61
N THR A 4 -5.37 -1.81 -9.41
CA THR A 4 -5.65 -1.76 -10.84
C THR A 4 -7.17 -1.81 -11.08
N LYS A 5 -7.60 -1.50 -12.30
CA LYS A 5 -9.02 -1.57 -12.69
C LYS A 5 -9.61 -2.99 -12.57
N HIS A 6 -8.78 -3.99 -12.85
CA HIS A 6 -9.01 -5.43 -12.65
C HIS A 6 -7.66 -6.16 -12.64
N ASP A 7 -7.63 -7.42 -12.22
CA ASP A 7 -6.37 -8.17 -11.99
C ASP A 7 -5.44 -8.22 -13.21
N ALA A 8 -6.01 -8.36 -14.41
CA ALA A 8 -5.27 -8.38 -15.68
C ALA A 8 -4.95 -6.99 -16.29
N SER A 9 -5.06 -5.89 -15.53
CA SER A 9 -4.86 -4.52 -16.03
C SER A 9 -3.64 -3.86 -15.42
N ALA A 10 -2.93 -3.04 -16.19
CA ALA A 10 -1.93 -2.08 -15.68
C ALA A 10 -2.50 -0.66 -15.48
N GLU A 11 -3.80 -0.46 -15.73
CA GLU A 11 -4.47 0.82 -15.51
C GLU A 11 -4.95 0.97 -14.06
N PRO A 12 -4.91 2.19 -13.49
CA PRO A 12 -5.40 2.44 -12.15
C PRO A 12 -6.91 2.24 -12.04
N GLY A 13 -7.34 1.70 -10.90
CA GLY A 13 -8.76 1.57 -10.55
C GLY A 13 -9.43 2.91 -10.27
N SER A 14 -10.75 2.89 -10.11
CA SER A 14 -11.52 4.09 -9.77
C SER A 14 -11.16 4.58 -8.37
N LEU A 15 -10.84 5.87 -8.21
CA LEU A 15 -10.49 6.46 -6.91
C LEU A 15 -11.60 6.27 -5.85
N ASN A 16 -12.86 6.28 -6.28
CA ASN A 16 -14.02 6.13 -5.40
C ASN A 16 -14.22 4.68 -4.91
N ALA A 17 -13.50 3.71 -5.48
CA ALA A 17 -13.52 2.34 -5.00
C ALA A 17 -12.68 2.14 -3.72
N PHE A 18 -11.83 3.12 -3.37
CA PHE A 18 -10.88 2.98 -2.27
C PHE A 18 -11.26 3.85 -1.07
N LYS A 19 -11.21 3.22 0.10
CA LYS A 19 -11.21 3.88 1.41
C LYS A 19 -9.96 3.45 2.16
N ILE A 20 -9.15 4.42 2.55
CA ILE A 20 -7.86 4.20 3.23
C ILE A 20 -8.09 4.48 4.70
N VAL A 21 -7.86 3.48 5.55
CA VAL A 21 -8.07 3.58 7.00
C VAL A 21 -6.74 3.39 7.71
N LEU A 22 -6.29 4.40 8.43
CA LEU A 22 -5.02 4.41 9.18
C LEU A 22 -5.28 4.35 10.68
N GLY A 23 -4.44 3.62 11.41
CA GLY A 23 -4.60 3.35 12.84
C GLY A 23 -5.84 2.56 13.26
N PRO A 24 -6.40 1.62 12.46
CA PRO A 24 -7.51 0.79 12.90
C PRO A 24 -7.07 -0.21 13.99
N ILE A 25 -7.94 -0.48 14.96
CA ILE A 25 -7.72 -1.51 16.00
C ILE A 25 -8.53 -2.78 15.67
N SER A 26 -9.67 -2.61 15.00
CA SER A 26 -10.54 -3.66 14.46
C SER A 26 -10.52 -3.64 12.93
N THR A 27 -10.70 -4.81 12.33
CA THR A 27 -10.90 -4.98 10.88
C THR A 27 -12.24 -4.39 10.41
N ASP A 28 -13.26 -4.34 11.27
CA ASP A 28 -14.45 -3.55 11.00
C ASP A 28 -14.19 -2.08 11.29
N TYR A 29 -13.77 -1.35 10.26
CA TYR A 29 -13.44 0.06 10.37
C TYR A 29 -14.61 0.93 10.86
N ARG A 30 -15.86 0.47 10.74
CA ARG A 30 -17.03 1.18 11.24
C ARG A 30 -17.10 1.19 12.76
N THR A 31 -16.48 0.19 13.40
CA THR A 31 -16.44 0.02 14.85
C THR A 31 -15.22 0.67 15.50
N ASN A 32 -14.28 1.21 14.72
CA ASN A 32 -13.08 1.91 15.19
C ASN A 32 -13.36 3.31 15.78
N VAL A 33 -14.53 3.51 16.40
CA VAL A 33 -14.93 4.75 17.08
C VAL A 33 -14.06 5.03 18.32
N ILE A 34 -13.46 3.97 18.90
CA ILE A 34 -12.64 4.04 20.12
C ILE A 34 -11.13 4.25 19.80
N GLY A 35 -10.72 4.16 18.54
CA GLY A 35 -9.36 4.46 18.09
C GLY A 35 -9.34 5.78 17.32
N ASN A 36 -8.25 6.54 17.38
CA ASN A 36 -8.03 7.74 16.57
C ASN A 36 -7.80 7.39 15.07
N ALA A 37 -8.61 6.47 14.53
CA ALA A 37 -8.52 5.99 13.18
C ALA A 37 -8.86 7.13 12.20
N GLN A 38 -8.05 7.26 11.16
CA GLN A 38 -8.20 8.30 10.16
C GLN A 38 -8.65 7.65 8.86
N ILE A 39 -9.71 8.20 8.27
CA ILE A 39 -10.35 7.66 7.07
C ILE A 39 -10.18 8.67 5.94
N PHE A 40 -9.57 8.23 4.84
CA PHE A 40 -9.33 9.03 3.65
C PHE A 40 -9.96 8.38 2.41
N THR A 41 -10.28 9.21 1.43
CA THR A 41 -10.48 8.76 0.04
C THR A 41 -9.16 8.85 -0.74
N ALA A 42 -9.08 8.18 -1.88
CA ALA A 42 -7.94 8.31 -2.78
C ALA A 42 -8.00 9.65 -3.54
N LYS A 43 -6.88 10.39 -3.55
CA LYS A 43 -6.67 11.56 -4.40
C LYS A 43 -6.11 11.16 -5.76
N ARG A 44 -5.19 10.20 -5.77
CA ARG A 44 -4.53 9.67 -6.97
C ARG A 44 -4.03 8.25 -6.72
N ILE A 45 -4.01 7.44 -7.78
CA ILE A 45 -3.36 6.14 -7.81
C ILE A 45 -2.23 6.22 -8.84
N VAL A 46 -1.04 5.76 -8.45
CA VAL A 46 0.14 5.66 -9.32
C VAL A 46 0.54 4.20 -9.39
N ILE A 47 0.57 3.63 -10.59
CA ILE A 47 1.07 2.28 -10.85
C ILE A 47 2.45 2.44 -11.49
N ASP A 48 3.37 1.55 -11.12
CA ASP A 48 4.69 1.53 -11.74
C ASP A 48 4.58 1.27 -13.25
N GLY A 49 5.36 2.02 -14.05
CA GLY A 49 5.28 1.97 -15.51
C GLY A 49 5.75 0.65 -16.11
N GLU A 50 6.51 -0.15 -15.37
CA GLU A 50 6.98 -1.48 -15.78
C GLU A 50 6.07 -2.61 -15.27
N TYR A 51 4.96 -2.29 -14.59
CA TYR A 51 4.04 -3.30 -14.08
C TYR A 51 3.45 -4.11 -15.23
N ASN A 52 3.64 -5.43 -15.16
CA ASN A 52 3.10 -6.37 -16.11
C ASN A 52 2.17 -7.37 -15.38
N PRO A 53 0.85 -7.33 -15.63
CA PRO A 53 -0.11 -8.14 -14.89
C PRO A 53 -0.01 -9.65 -15.17
N ASP A 54 0.53 -10.06 -16.32
CA ASP A 54 0.66 -11.48 -16.68
C ASP A 54 1.85 -12.15 -15.98
N SER A 55 2.94 -11.41 -15.82
CA SER A 55 4.19 -11.91 -15.21
C SER A 55 4.34 -11.56 -13.73
N GLY A 56 3.58 -10.57 -13.24
CA GLY A 56 3.72 -10.02 -11.89
C GLY A 56 4.99 -9.17 -11.70
N ILE A 57 5.72 -8.86 -12.77
CA ILE A 57 6.88 -7.97 -12.71
C ILE A 57 6.43 -6.57 -12.29
N SER A 58 7.23 -5.94 -11.42
CA SER A 58 6.99 -4.60 -10.87
C SER A 58 5.60 -4.45 -10.21
N ASP A 59 5.16 -5.45 -9.44
CA ASP A 59 3.90 -5.42 -8.69
C ASP A 59 3.95 -4.45 -7.50
N ILE A 60 4.02 -3.16 -7.82
CA ILE A 60 4.01 -2.05 -6.87
C ILE A 60 3.12 -0.92 -7.39
N GLY A 61 2.33 -0.36 -6.48
CA GLY A 61 1.48 0.80 -6.73
C GLY A 61 1.33 1.63 -5.48
N MET A 62 0.98 2.91 -5.66
CA MET A 62 0.84 3.87 -4.58
C MET A 62 -0.52 4.57 -4.64
N ILE A 63 -1.11 4.79 -3.47
CA ILE A 63 -2.28 5.65 -3.31
C ILE A 63 -1.85 6.93 -2.60
N GLU A 64 -2.08 8.08 -3.24
CA GLU A 64 -2.03 9.37 -2.58
C GLU A 64 -3.39 9.61 -1.89
N VAL A 65 -3.38 9.82 -0.58
CA VAL A 65 -4.60 10.10 0.19
C VAL A 65 -5.09 11.53 -0.03
N ASN A 66 -6.42 11.71 0.00
CA ASN A 66 -7.03 13.03 -0.12
C ASN A 66 -7.14 13.72 1.25
N GLY A 67 -6.02 14.29 1.70
CA GLY A 67 -5.92 15.04 2.95
C GLY A 67 -4.59 14.81 3.65
N ASP A 68 -4.40 15.48 4.79
CA ASP A 68 -3.17 15.36 5.58
C ASP A 68 -3.32 14.28 6.65
N VAL A 69 -2.38 13.33 6.66
CA VAL A 69 -2.30 12.29 7.70
C VAL A 69 -1.71 12.89 8.97
N LYS A 70 -2.42 12.73 10.08
CA LYS A 70 -1.93 13.11 11.42
C LYS A 70 -1.18 11.94 12.04
N LEU A 71 0.07 12.14 12.41
CA LEU A 71 0.83 11.12 13.12
C LEU A 71 0.33 10.98 14.56
N SER A 72 0.34 9.75 15.08
CA SER A 72 -0.10 9.41 16.44
C SER A 72 0.57 8.11 16.88
N ASP A 73 0.32 7.67 18.12
CA ASP A 73 0.82 6.39 18.61
C ASP A 73 0.32 5.19 17.79
N THR A 74 -0.80 5.35 17.07
CA THR A 74 -1.39 4.31 16.21
C THR A 74 -1.17 4.57 14.71
N VAL A 75 -0.58 5.71 14.33
CA VAL A 75 -0.32 6.10 12.93
C VAL A 75 1.09 6.64 12.81
N GLN A 76 2.00 5.80 12.31
CA GLN A 76 3.39 6.16 12.03
C GLN A 76 3.80 5.59 10.66
N PRO A 77 4.68 6.27 9.90
CA PRO A 77 5.22 5.74 8.67
C PRO A 77 6.23 4.63 8.94
N VAL A 78 6.38 3.72 7.98
CA VAL A 78 7.48 2.74 7.97
C VAL A 78 8.65 3.28 7.15
N CYS A 79 9.88 2.95 7.55
CA CYS A 79 11.07 3.30 6.78
C CYS A 79 11.18 2.43 5.52
N PHE A 80 11.51 3.04 4.38
CA PHE A 80 11.94 2.30 3.20
C PHE A 80 13.41 1.87 3.37
N PRO A 81 13.76 0.63 2.99
CA PRO A 81 15.15 0.19 3.03
C PRO A 81 15.96 1.01 2.02
N THR A 82 17.19 1.37 2.38
CA THR A 82 18.14 1.87 1.39
C THR A 82 18.54 0.73 0.46
N ARG A 83 19.02 1.06 -0.74
CA ARG A 83 19.54 0.05 -1.68
C ARG A 83 20.61 -0.85 -1.05
N SER A 84 21.48 -0.28 -0.21
CA SER A 84 22.51 -1.04 0.50
C SER A 84 21.92 -2.06 1.47
N VAL A 85 20.92 -1.67 2.25
CA VAL A 85 20.24 -2.54 3.21
C VAL A 85 19.45 -3.63 2.49
N ALA A 86 18.68 -3.25 1.45
CA ALA A 86 17.93 -4.20 0.65
C ALA A 86 18.85 -5.28 0.07
N ASN A 87 19.94 -4.88 -0.59
CA ASN A 87 20.89 -5.80 -1.21
C ASN A 87 21.61 -6.70 -0.20
N ALA A 88 21.86 -6.22 1.03
CA ALA A 88 22.48 -7.01 2.09
C ALA A 88 21.51 -8.02 2.74
N GLN A 89 20.21 -7.73 2.71
CA GLN A 89 19.16 -8.58 3.29
C GLN A 89 18.62 -9.63 2.31
N VAL A 90 18.79 -9.44 0.99
CA VAL A 90 18.60 -10.53 0.03
C VAL A 90 19.66 -11.58 0.31
N ARG A 91 19.24 -12.81 0.67
CA ARG A 91 20.10 -13.99 0.68
C ARG A 91 19.80 -14.84 -0.56
N PRO A 92 20.48 -14.63 -1.70
CA PRO A 92 20.34 -15.52 -2.83
C PRO A 92 20.98 -16.87 -2.47
N GLY A 93 20.18 -17.94 -2.36
CA GLY A 93 20.70 -19.31 -2.42
C GLY A 93 21.02 -20.04 -1.11
N ILE A 94 20.28 -19.84 0.00
CA ILE A 94 20.25 -20.88 1.05
C ILE A 94 19.19 -21.91 0.65
N PRO A 95 19.56 -23.17 0.31
CA PRO A 95 18.57 -24.21 0.11
C PRO A 95 17.92 -24.51 1.45
N ALA A 96 16.59 -24.67 1.46
CA ALA A 96 15.88 -25.22 2.61
C ALA A 96 16.52 -26.57 2.96
N ARG A 97 16.91 -26.72 4.23
CA ARG A 97 17.54 -27.93 4.76
C ARG A 97 16.50 -29.00 5.06
#